data_AF-A0A8H5W1T6-F1
#
_entry.id   AF-A0A8H5W1T6-F1
#
_cell.length_a   1.000
_cell.length_b   1.000
_cell.length_c   1.000
_cell.angle_alpha   90.00
_cell.angle_beta   90.00
_cell.angle_gamma   90.00
#
_symmetry.space_group_name_H-M   'P 1'
#
loop_
_entity.id
_entity.type
_entity.pdbx_description
1 polymer ?
#
loop_
_entity_poly.entity_id
_entity_poly.type
_entity_poly.pdbx_seq_one_letter_code
_entity_poly.pdbx_strand_id
1 'polypeptide(L)'
;MDPFSKLPSLVQTEILFHLQSDVSAKKVIQASPSMLWHFVTYKKSVIRYILNDIVPFGTSGEILQDALIIIDISDQASAKRYKETKFWQTRKLPKDFTVEQLQILWRFFTRIVLFIEDYTSKATSVYPPRAYLGIPDVVDGSGSYFKERRLETKVVKFAALTNAERHRFLSAFTRLRRTIGDKKTTGCNVPRL
;
A
#
# COMPACT_ATOMS: atom_id res chain seq x y z
N MET A 1 25.18 -22.55 11.50
CA MET A 1 24.79 -22.85 10.10
C MET A 1 23.51 -22.09 9.79
N ASP A 2 23.41 -21.52 8.59
CA ASP A 2 22.21 -20.80 8.16
C ASP A 2 21.06 -21.78 7.86
N PRO A 3 19.91 -21.72 8.58
CA PRO A 3 18.82 -22.67 8.40
C PRO A 3 18.17 -22.59 7.02
N PHE A 4 18.23 -21.43 6.35
CA PHE A 4 17.59 -21.23 5.04
C PHE A 4 18.42 -21.79 3.88
N SER A 5 19.71 -22.07 4.10
CA SER A 5 20.63 -22.57 3.07
C SER A 5 20.24 -23.92 2.46
N LYS A 6 19.50 -24.74 3.20
CA LYS A 6 19.03 -26.06 2.76
C LYS A 6 17.67 -26.01 2.07
N LEU A 7 16.99 -24.86 2.10
CA LEU A 7 15.65 -24.73 1.54
C LEU A 7 15.72 -24.48 0.03
N PRO A 8 14.80 -25.07 -0.75
CA PRO A 8 14.64 -24.71 -2.15
C PRO A 8 14.30 -23.22 -2.31
N SER A 9 14.75 -22.63 -3.41
CA SER A 9 14.52 -21.21 -3.76
C SER A 9 13.03 -20.82 -3.79
N LEU A 10 12.16 -21.76 -4.18
CA LEU A 10 10.71 -21.58 -4.13
C LEU A 10 10.22 -21.37 -2.69
N VAL A 11 10.69 -22.19 -1.75
CA VAL A 11 10.31 -22.10 -0.33
C VAL A 11 10.84 -20.81 0.29
N GLN A 12 12.07 -20.41 -0.06
CA GLN A 12 12.64 -19.12 0.37
C GLN A 12 11.79 -17.94 -0.14
N THR A 13 11.28 -18.02 -1.37
CA THR A 13 10.37 -17.00 -1.94
C THR A 13 9.05 -16.96 -1.19
N GLU A 14 8.47 -18.12 -0.88
CA GLU A 14 7.20 -18.23 -0.16
C GLU A 14 7.29 -17.68 1.27
N ILE A 15 8.44 -17.90 1.93
CA ILE A 15 8.72 -17.29 3.24
C ILE A 15 8.70 -15.76 3.13
N LEU A 16 9.40 -15.18 2.15
CA LEU A 16 9.40 -13.74 1.94
C LEU A 16 8.01 -13.20 1.59
N PHE A 17 7.23 -13.98 0.85
CA PHE A 17 5.84 -13.66 0.50
C PHE A 17 4.95 -13.55 1.74
N HIS A 18 4.99 -14.55 2.62
CA HIS A 18 4.16 -14.59 3.82
C HIS A 18 4.53 -13.56 4.89
N LEU A 19 5.75 -13.01 4.87
CA LEU A 19 6.13 -11.93 5.79
C LEU A 19 5.32 -10.64 5.53
N GLN A 20 4.80 -10.45 4.30
CA GLN A 20 3.90 -9.38 3.83
C GLN A 20 4.33 -7.91 4.07
N SER A 21 5.33 -7.66 4.93
CA SER A 21 5.85 -6.35 5.32
C SER A 21 7.34 -6.24 5.00
N ASP A 22 7.74 -5.08 4.46
CA ASP A 22 9.14 -4.73 4.18
C ASP A 22 10.01 -4.81 5.44
N VAL A 23 9.47 -4.46 6.62
CA VAL A 23 10.20 -4.51 7.90
C VAL A 23 10.49 -5.95 8.31
N SER A 24 9.49 -6.82 8.22
CA SER A 24 9.63 -8.25 8.55
C SER A 24 10.56 -8.97 7.57
N ALA A 25 10.43 -8.69 6.27
CA ALA A 25 11.34 -9.19 5.25
C ALA A 25 12.79 -8.76 5.52
N LYS A 26 13.02 -7.49 5.88
CA LYS A 26 14.34 -6.98 6.25
C LYS A 26 14.93 -7.69 7.47
N LYS A 27 14.14 -7.95 8.51
CA LYS A 27 14.61 -8.68 9.70
C LYS A 27 15.10 -10.08 9.32
N VAL A 28 14.36 -10.81 8.48
CA VAL A 28 14.75 -12.15 8.01
C VAL A 28 16.01 -12.10 7.13
N ILE A 29 16.08 -11.13 6.21
CA ILE A 29 17.24 -10.91 5.34
C ILE A 29 18.50 -10.56 6.17
N GLN A 30 18.36 -9.76 7.23
CA GLN A 30 19.47 -9.42 8.11
C GLN A 30 19.92 -10.60 8.98
N ALA A 31 19.00 -11.49 9.35
CA ALA A 31 19.28 -12.66 10.17
C ALA A 31 19.88 -13.84 9.37
N SER A 32 19.74 -13.86 8.04
CA SER A 32 20.17 -14.98 7.20
C SER A 32 20.89 -14.52 5.92
N PRO A 33 22.18 -14.84 5.76
CA PRO A 33 22.93 -14.59 4.53
C PRO A 33 22.31 -15.27 3.29
N SER A 34 21.74 -16.47 3.43
CA SER A 34 21.10 -17.19 2.32
C SER A 34 19.83 -16.48 1.85
N MET A 35 19.02 -15.99 2.79
CA MET A 35 17.82 -15.19 2.46
C MET A 35 18.19 -13.84 1.85
N LEU A 36 19.28 -13.21 2.30
CA LEU A 36 19.82 -12.02 1.65
C LEU A 36 20.24 -12.29 0.21
N TRP A 37 21.04 -13.34 -0.02
CA TRP A 37 21.50 -13.69 -1.36
C TRP A 37 20.33 -14.02 -2.30
N HIS A 38 19.35 -14.80 -1.81
CA HIS A 38 18.13 -15.11 -2.56
C HIS A 38 17.33 -13.84 -2.89
N PHE A 39 17.12 -12.96 -1.91
CA PHE A 39 16.40 -11.71 -2.14
C PHE A 39 17.14 -10.80 -3.14
N VAL A 40 18.47 -10.68 -3.05
CA VAL A 40 19.26 -9.87 -4.00
C VAL A 40 19.17 -10.45 -5.41
N THR A 41 19.28 -11.77 -5.54
CA THR A 41 19.29 -12.47 -6.83
C THR A 41 17.92 -12.42 -7.52
N TYR A 42 16.83 -12.65 -6.78
CA TYR A 42 15.48 -12.75 -7.32
C TYR A 42 14.59 -11.54 -6.97
N LYS A 43 15.21 -10.42 -6.58
CA LYS A 43 14.55 -9.22 -6.06
C LYS A 43 13.33 -8.79 -6.86
N LYS A 44 13.48 -8.68 -8.18
CA LYS A 44 12.42 -8.25 -9.10
C LYS A 44 11.21 -9.19 -9.02
N SER A 45 11.47 -10.50 -9.07
CA SER A 45 10.42 -11.53 -9.07
C SER A 45 9.73 -11.63 -7.71
N VAL A 46 10.50 -11.61 -6.62
CA VAL A 46 9.96 -11.66 -5.24
C VAL A 46 9.04 -10.46 -4.98
N ILE A 47 9.50 -9.24 -5.27
CA ILE A 47 8.70 -8.03 -5.04
C ILE A 47 7.47 -8.01 -5.94
N ARG A 48 7.62 -8.39 -7.21
CA ARG A 48 6.48 -8.47 -8.14
C ARG A 48 5.45 -9.49 -7.67
N TYR A 49 5.89 -10.62 -7.13
CA TYR A 49 5.03 -11.66 -6.58
C TYR A 49 4.23 -11.14 -5.38
N ILE A 50 4.89 -10.50 -4.40
CA ILE A 50 4.23 -9.87 -3.24
C ILE A 50 3.23 -8.80 -3.68
N LEU A 51 3.66 -7.90 -4.57
CA LEU A 51 2.79 -6.83 -5.08
C LEU A 51 1.58 -7.38 -5.82
N ASN A 52 1.71 -8.48 -6.53
CA ASN A 52 0.60 -9.07 -7.28
C ASN A 52 -0.49 -9.67 -6.38
N ASP A 53 -0.16 -10.07 -5.14
CA ASP A 53 -1.17 -10.47 -4.15
C ASP A 53 -1.96 -9.27 -3.61
N ILE A 54 -1.27 -8.15 -3.38
CA ILE A 54 -1.91 -6.94 -2.85
C ILE A 54 -2.72 -6.25 -3.96
N VAL A 55 -2.08 -6.01 -5.11
CA VAL A 55 -2.61 -5.27 -6.25
C VAL A 55 -2.30 -6.06 -7.54
N PRO A 56 -3.25 -6.88 -8.02
CA PRO A 56 -3.02 -7.71 -9.19
C PRO A 56 -2.73 -6.86 -10.43
N PHE A 57 -1.56 -7.05 -11.03
CA PHE A 57 -1.09 -6.21 -12.15
C PHE A 57 -1.98 -6.31 -13.39
N GLY A 58 -2.64 -7.45 -13.59
CA GLY A 58 -3.51 -7.68 -14.75
C GLY A 58 -4.85 -6.95 -14.70
N THR A 59 -5.36 -6.63 -13.51
CA THR A 59 -6.72 -6.06 -13.34
C THR A 59 -6.73 -4.68 -12.67
N SER A 60 -5.62 -4.28 -12.04
CA SER A 60 -5.55 -3.06 -11.22
C SER A 60 -4.72 -1.96 -11.86
N GLY A 61 -4.71 -1.87 -13.19
CA GLY A 61 -3.92 -0.89 -13.94
C GLY A 61 -4.19 0.56 -13.53
N GLU A 62 -5.45 0.92 -13.26
CA GLU A 62 -5.83 2.26 -12.80
C GLU A 62 -5.27 2.56 -11.40
N ILE A 63 -5.35 1.60 -10.47
CA ILE A 63 -4.82 1.73 -9.10
C ILE A 63 -3.30 1.90 -9.14
N LEU A 64 -2.60 1.12 -9.96
CA LEU A 64 -1.15 1.22 -10.13
C LEU A 64 -0.75 2.57 -10.74
N GLN A 65 -1.50 3.06 -11.73
CA GLN A 65 -1.25 4.36 -12.35
C GLN A 65 -1.43 5.50 -11.34
N ASP A 66 -2.54 5.50 -10.59
CA ASP A 66 -2.81 6.51 -9.58
C ASP A 66 -1.78 6.46 -8.44
N ALA A 67 -1.39 5.26 -7.99
CA ALA A 67 -0.34 5.07 -6.98
C ALA A 67 0.99 5.66 -7.43
N LEU A 68 1.41 5.38 -8.67
CA LEU A 68 2.61 5.98 -9.24
C LEU A 68 2.50 7.51 -9.25
N ILE A 69 1.35 8.09 -9.63
CA ILE A 69 1.17 9.55 -9.67
C ILE A 69 1.29 10.14 -8.26
N ILE A 70 0.69 9.52 -7.26
CA ILE A 70 0.82 9.94 -5.85
C ILE A 70 2.28 9.91 -5.40
N ILE A 71 3.00 8.84 -5.72
CA ILE A 71 4.43 8.69 -5.41
C ILE A 71 5.23 9.83 -6.05
N ASP A 72 5.01 10.12 -7.33
CA ASP A 72 5.71 11.22 -8.01
C ASP A 72 5.39 12.58 -7.36
N ILE A 73 4.12 12.86 -7.04
CA ILE A 73 3.72 14.14 -6.41
C ILE A 73 4.36 14.32 -5.04
N SER A 74 4.67 13.24 -4.32
CA SER A 74 5.28 13.33 -2.99
C SER A 74 6.66 13.99 -2.99
N ASP A 75 7.31 14.09 -4.16
CA ASP A 75 8.53 14.87 -4.36
C ASP A 75 8.21 16.37 -4.58
N GLN A 76 8.87 17.28 -3.85
CA GLN A 76 8.57 18.72 -3.87
C GLN A 76 8.73 19.37 -5.25
N ALA A 77 9.74 18.95 -6.02
CA ALA A 77 9.94 19.45 -7.38
C ALA A 77 8.82 18.97 -8.32
N SER A 78 8.39 17.73 -8.12
CA SER A 78 7.30 17.10 -8.87
C SER A 78 5.93 17.67 -8.51
N ALA A 79 5.69 18.07 -7.26
CA ALA A 79 4.46 18.75 -6.83
C ALA A 79 4.27 20.11 -7.52
N LYS A 80 5.35 20.88 -7.73
CA LYS A 80 5.31 22.14 -8.49
C LYS A 80 4.94 21.88 -9.96
N ARG A 81 5.60 20.90 -10.59
CA ARG A 81 5.27 20.47 -11.97
C ARG A 81 3.83 19.99 -12.08
N TYR A 82 3.30 19.28 -11.09
CA TYR A 82 1.91 18.82 -11.06
C TYR A 82 0.90 19.98 -11.07
N LYS A 83 1.19 21.11 -10.40
CA LYS A 83 0.33 22.30 -10.41
C LYS A 83 0.39 23.06 -11.75
N GLU A 84 1.55 23.05 -12.41
CA GLU A 84 1.83 23.85 -13.60
C GLU A 84 1.54 23.11 -14.91
N THR A 85 1.62 21.78 -14.92
CA THR A 85 1.35 20.94 -16.09
C THR A 85 0.27 19.92 -15.81
N LYS A 86 -0.61 19.66 -16.80
CA LYS A 86 -1.52 18.50 -16.86
C LYS A 86 -0.73 17.18 -16.99
N PHE A 87 0.38 17.04 -16.29
CA PHE A 87 1.33 15.93 -16.29
C PHE A 87 0.64 14.58 -16.01
N TRP A 88 -0.42 14.59 -15.22
CA TRP A 88 -1.26 13.41 -14.96
C TRP A 88 -2.03 12.90 -16.18
N GLN A 89 -2.28 13.75 -17.20
CA GLN A 89 -2.99 13.34 -18.43
C GLN A 89 -2.08 12.58 -19.40
N THR A 90 -0.78 12.84 -19.36
CA THR A 90 0.19 12.24 -20.31
C THR A 90 0.84 10.99 -19.75
N ARG A 91 0.78 10.77 -18.43
CA ARG A 91 1.43 9.62 -17.81
C ARG A 91 0.68 8.33 -18.09
N LYS A 92 1.31 7.42 -18.84
CA LYS A 92 0.84 6.06 -19.06
C LYS A 92 1.55 5.09 -18.11
N LEU A 93 0.86 4.02 -17.74
CA LEU A 93 1.46 2.93 -16.97
C LEU A 93 2.62 2.32 -17.77
N PRO A 94 3.82 2.15 -17.18
CA PRO A 94 4.91 1.47 -17.84
C PRO A 94 4.51 0.05 -18.24
N LYS A 95 4.96 -0.42 -19.42
CA LYS A 95 4.75 -1.83 -19.84
C LYS A 95 5.52 -2.79 -18.93
N ASP A 96 6.72 -2.38 -18.50
CA ASP A 96 7.56 -3.10 -17.56
C ASP A 96 8.02 -2.17 -16.45
N PHE A 97 8.02 -2.69 -15.22
CA PHE A 97 8.51 -1.98 -14.05
C PHE A 97 9.98 -2.30 -13.79
N THR A 98 10.76 -1.27 -13.48
CA THR A 98 12.13 -1.44 -12.98
C THR A 98 12.11 -1.95 -11.54
N VAL A 99 13.27 -2.43 -11.04
CA VAL A 99 13.37 -2.92 -9.66
C VAL A 99 13.09 -1.80 -8.66
N GLU A 100 13.57 -0.60 -8.95
CA GLU A 100 13.39 0.60 -8.12
C GLU A 100 11.92 0.99 -8.04
N GLN A 101 11.23 0.99 -9.18
CA GLN A 101 9.79 1.27 -9.24
C GLN A 101 8.99 0.25 -8.43
N LEU A 102 9.31 -1.05 -8.57
CA LEU A 102 8.67 -2.11 -7.79
C LEU A 102 8.93 -1.94 -6.29
N GLN A 103 10.14 -1.57 -5.88
CA GLN A 103 10.46 -1.31 -4.47
C GLN A 103 9.66 -0.14 -3.90
N ILE A 104 9.55 0.96 -4.64
CA ILE A 104 8.80 2.13 -4.19
C ILE A 104 7.31 1.79 -4.10
N LEU A 105 6.76 1.07 -5.09
CA LEU A 105 5.39 0.58 -5.07
C LEU A 105 5.13 -0.38 -3.91
N TRP A 106 6.05 -1.30 -3.63
CA TRP A 106 5.93 -2.23 -2.50
C TRP A 106 5.86 -1.49 -1.17
N ARG A 107 6.75 -0.52 -0.96
CA ARG A 107 6.73 0.33 0.25
C ARG A 107 5.44 1.16 0.35
N PHE A 108 4.97 1.69 -0.78
CA PHE A 108 3.73 2.46 -0.85
C PHE A 108 2.52 1.59 -0.47
N PHE A 109 2.32 0.45 -1.15
CA PHE A 109 1.17 -0.40 -0.92
C PHE A 109 1.20 -1.08 0.44
N THR A 110 2.36 -1.43 0.98
CA THR A 110 2.45 -1.94 2.37
C THR A 110 1.92 -0.89 3.36
N ARG A 111 2.21 0.40 3.16
CA ARG A 111 1.67 1.48 3.99
C ARG A 111 0.17 1.69 3.77
N ILE A 112 -0.30 1.65 2.52
CA ILE A 112 -1.73 1.74 2.22
C ILE A 112 -2.50 0.60 2.88
N VAL A 113 -1.98 -0.62 2.84
CA VAL A 113 -2.56 -1.78 3.53
C VAL A 113 -2.66 -1.53 5.04
N LEU A 114 -1.59 -1.05 5.69
CA LEU A 114 -1.64 -0.71 7.12
C LEU A 114 -2.73 0.34 7.43
N PHE A 115 -2.90 1.36 6.58
CA PHE A 115 -3.97 2.35 6.77
C PHE A 115 -5.38 1.78 6.56
N ILE A 116 -5.55 0.87 5.59
CA ILE A 116 -6.83 0.18 5.36
C ILE A 116 -7.16 -0.72 6.56
N GLU A 117 -6.19 -1.47 7.07
CA GLU A 117 -6.36 -2.32 8.26
C GLU A 117 -6.74 -1.48 9.48
N ASP A 118 -6.05 -0.38 9.75
CA ASP A 118 -6.37 0.54 10.85
C ASP A 118 -7.77 1.15 10.68
N TYR A 119 -8.12 1.63 9.48
CA TYR A 119 -9.44 2.19 9.18
C TYR A 119 -10.56 1.18 9.41
N THR A 120 -10.44 -0.02 8.85
CA THR A 120 -11.45 -1.08 8.96
C THR A 120 -11.59 -1.57 10.40
N SER A 121 -10.49 -1.70 11.13
CA SER A 121 -10.48 -2.05 12.55
C SER A 121 -11.22 -1.00 13.40
N LYS A 122 -11.01 0.28 13.12
CA LYS A 122 -11.71 1.38 13.82
C LYS A 122 -13.18 1.45 13.46
N ALA A 123 -13.52 1.29 12.19
CA ALA A 123 -14.89 1.34 11.69
C ALA A 123 -15.76 0.19 12.23
N THR A 124 -15.15 -0.96 12.51
CA THR A 124 -15.82 -2.15 13.06
C THR A 124 -15.69 -2.29 14.57
N SER A 125 -15.11 -1.29 15.24
CA SER A 125 -14.95 -1.29 16.69
C SER A 125 -16.31 -1.16 17.40
N VAL A 126 -16.42 -1.78 18.58
CA VAL A 126 -17.60 -1.65 19.47
C VAL A 126 -17.83 -0.18 19.86
N TYR A 127 -16.75 0.61 19.97
CA TYR A 127 -16.84 2.04 20.30
C TYR A 127 -15.98 2.89 19.36
N PRO A 128 -16.47 3.19 18.15
CA PRO A 128 -15.71 3.88 17.11
C PRO A 128 -15.13 5.24 17.53
N PRO A 129 -15.84 6.13 18.27
CA PRO A 129 -15.29 7.42 18.66
C PRO A 129 -13.95 7.30 19.41
N ARG A 130 -13.82 6.31 20.30
CA ARG A 130 -12.56 6.04 21.00
C ARG A 130 -11.51 5.40 20.09
N ALA A 131 -11.92 4.48 19.21
CA ALA A 131 -11.01 3.83 18.29
C ALA A 131 -10.32 4.84 17.36
N TYR A 132 -11.06 5.84 16.86
CA TYR A 132 -10.53 6.89 15.99
C TYR A 132 -9.58 7.87 16.69
N LEU A 133 -9.53 7.92 18.03
CA LEU A 133 -8.50 8.67 18.76
C LEU A 133 -7.11 8.03 18.64
N GLY A 134 -7.04 6.74 18.32
CA GLY A 134 -5.78 6.03 18.19
C GLY A 134 -5.03 6.38 16.91
N ILE A 135 -3.73 6.55 17.01
CA ILE A 135 -2.83 6.71 15.86
C ILE A 135 -2.25 5.33 15.51
N PRO A 136 -2.32 4.88 14.25
CA PRO A 136 -1.71 3.62 13.86
C PRO A 136 -0.20 3.66 14.01
N ASP A 137 0.37 2.59 14.54
CA ASP A 137 1.80 2.35 14.50
C ASP A 137 2.23 1.92 13.09
N VAL A 138 2.83 2.86 12.37
CA VAL A 138 3.28 2.67 10.99
C VAL A 138 4.63 1.92 10.91
N VAL A 139 5.32 1.75 12.04
CA VAL A 139 6.65 1.12 12.09
C VAL A 139 6.52 -0.39 12.30
N ASP A 140 5.85 -0.80 13.38
CA ASP A 140 5.71 -2.23 13.71
C ASP A 140 4.33 -2.79 13.34
N GLY A 141 3.36 -1.94 12.95
CA GLY A 141 2.00 -2.40 12.63
C GLY A 141 1.28 -2.99 13.84
N SER A 142 1.71 -2.65 15.06
CA SER A 142 1.26 -3.31 16.29
C SER A 142 -0.15 -2.91 16.73
N GLY A 143 -0.77 -1.94 16.06
CA GLY A 143 -2.14 -1.46 16.30
C GLY A 143 -2.20 0.06 16.48
N SER A 144 -3.30 0.55 17.05
CA SER A 144 -3.50 1.98 17.27
C SER A 144 -3.23 2.38 18.72
N TYR A 145 -2.59 3.53 18.93
CA TYR A 145 -2.22 4.04 20.26
C TYR A 145 -2.81 5.41 20.53
N PHE A 146 -3.26 5.66 21.75
CA PHE A 146 -3.68 6.97 22.22
C PHE A 146 -2.98 7.29 23.54
N LYS A 147 -2.24 8.41 23.58
CA LYS A 147 -1.41 8.80 24.75
C LYS A 147 -0.51 7.65 25.21
N GLU A 148 0.23 7.06 24.27
CA GLU A 148 1.18 5.94 24.50
C GLU A 148 0.53 4.63 24.99
N ARG A 149 -0.79 4.59 25.13
CA ARG A 149 -1.52 3.37 25.49
C ARG A 149 -2.13 2.74 24.25
N ARG A 150 -1.91 1.43 24.10
CA ARG A 150 -2.53 0.64 23.03
C ARG A 150 -4.04 0.61 23.22
N LEU A 151 -4.79 0.89 22.16
CA LEU A 151 -6.24 0.73 22.16
C LEU A 151 -6.61 -0.73 21.91
N GLU A 152 -7.64 -1.20 22.62
CA GLU A 152 -8.20 -2.54 22.46
C GLU A 152 -9.13 -2.61 21.24
N THR A 153 -8.60 -2.24 20.07
CA THR A 153 -9.33 -2.36 18.80
C THR A 153 -9.02 -3.71 18.20
N LYS A 154 -10.06 -4.50 17.87
CA LYS A 154 -9.89 -5.77 17.16
C LYS A 154 -9.31 -5.50 15.77
N VAL A 155 -8.16 -6.08 15.49
CA VAL A 155 -7.47 -5.89 14.20
C VAL A 155 -8.17 -6.68 13.11
N VAL A 156 -8.58 -5.98 12.06
CA VAL A 156 -9.06 -6.55 10.80
C VAL A 156 -7.88 -6.56 9.83
N LYS A 157 -7.40 -7.76 9.49
CA LYS A 157 -6.30 -7.93 8.54
C LYS A 157 -6.80 -7.79 7.11
N PHE A 158 -5.99 -7.19 6.25
CA PHE A 158 -6.28 -7.00 4.84
C PHE A 158 -6.44 -8.32 4.08
N ALA A 159 -5.69 -9.35 4.49
CA ALA A 159 -5.82 -10.70 3.96
C ALA A 159 -7.16 -11.38 4.31
N ALA A 160 -7.88 -10.90 5.33
CA ALA A 160 -9.20 -11.42 5.68
C ALA A 160 -10.34 -10.80 4.85
N LEU A 161 -10.05 -9.74 4.08
CA LEU A 161 -11.03 -9.08 3.21
C LEU A 161 -11.19 -9.87 1.90
N THR A 162 -12.40 -9.84 1.34
CA THR A 162 -12.66 -10.41 0.00
C THR A 162 -11.90 -9.62 -1.08
N ASN A 163 -11.63 -10.25 -2.22
CA ASN A 163 -10.97 -9.57 -3.35
C ASN A 163 -11.71 -8.30 -3.81
N ALA A 164 -13.04 -8.30 -3.76
CA ALA A 164 -13.85 -7.14 -4.10
C ALA A 164 -13.67 -5.99 -3.09
N GLU A 165 -13.61 -6.30 -1.79
CA GLU A 165 -13.35 -5.31 -0.74
C GLU A 165 -11.93 -4.77 -0.82
N ARG A 166 -10.92 -5.65 -0.97
CA ARG A 166 -9.52 -5.26 -1.17
C ARG A 166 -9.41 -4.27 -2.33
N HIS A 167 -10.01 -4.59 -3.48
CA HIS A 167 -10.00 -3.70 -4.64
C HIS A 167 -10.70 -2.36 -4.37
N ARG A 168 -11.87 -2.36 -3.71
CA ARG A 168 -12.60 -1.12 -3.37
C ARG A 168 -11.81 -0.22 -2.44
N PHE A 169 -11.20 -0.79 -1.39
CA PHE A 169 -10.37 -0.02 -0.45
C PHE A 169 -9.12 0.52 -1.11
N LEU A 170 -8.39 -0.32 -1.87
CA LEU A 170 -7.21 0.14 -2.60
C LEU A 170 -7.57 1.28 -3.55
N SER A 171 -8.63 1.12 -4.34
CA SER A 171 -9.13 2.19 -5.22
C SER A 171 -9.45 3.45 -4.42
N ALA A 172 -10.18 3.37 -3.31
CA ALA A 172 -10.55 4.54 -2.51
C ALA A 172 -9.33 5.28 -1.94
N PHE A 173 -8.33 4.54 -1.43
CA PHE A 173 -7.14 5.11 -0.79
C PHE A 173 -6.08 5.60 -1.80
N THR A 174 -6.11 5.12 -3.04
CA THR A 174 -5.19 5.58 -4.09
C THR A 174 -5.83 6.53 -5.09
N ARG A 175 -7.15 6.74 -5.06
CA ARG A 175 -7.85 7.54 -6.08
C ARG A 175 -7.49 9.01 -5.99
N LEU A 176 -6.66 9.45 -6.94
CA LEU A 176 -6.33 10.86 -7.14
C LEU A 176 -7.21 11.50 -8.22
N ARG A 177 -7.60 10.72 -9.23
CA ARG A 177 -8.13 11.24 -10.50
C ARG A 177 -9.51 11.91 -10.45
N ARG A 178 -10.36 11.62 -9.46
CA ARG A 178 -11.75 12.14 -9.44
C ARG A 178 -12.06 13.21 -8.39
N THR A 179 -11.13 13.57 -7.50
CA THR A 179 -11.42 14.59 -6.47
C THR A 179 -11.18 16.03 -6.94
N ILE A 180 -10.46 16.22 -8.05
CA ILE A 180 -10.04 17.54 -8.53
C ILE A 180 -10.81 17.99 -9.79
N GLY A 181 -11.49 17.07 -10.50
CA GLY A 181 -12.20 17.35 -11.76
C GLY A 181 -13.69 17.69 -11.67
N ASP A 182 -14.41 17.26 -10.64
CA ASP A 182 -15.89 17.35 -10.58
C ASP A 182 -16.42 18.52 -9.72
N LYS A 183 -15.60 19.51 -9.38
CA LYS A 183 -16.09 20.80 -8.87
C LYS A 183 -16.31 21.81 -10.00
N LYS A 184 -17.05 21.43 -11.04
CA LYS A 184 -17.76 22.39 -11.89
C LYS A 184 -19.15 21.84 -12.25
N THR A 185 -20.13 22.70 -11.99
CA THR A 185 -21.53 22.67 -12.46
C THR A 185 -22.47 21.58 -11.93
N THR A 186 -22.97 21.80 -10.72
CA THR A 186 -24.43 21.73 -10.49
C THR A 186 -24.86 23.07 -9.92
N GLY A 187 -25.40 23.94 -10.78
CA GLY A 187 -26.03 25.18 -10.35
C GLY A 187 -27.24 24.85 -9.49
N CYS A 188 -27.25 25.35 -8.25
CA CYS A 188 -28.47 25.49 -7.49
C CYS A 188 -29.36 26.52 -8.20
N ASN A 189 -30.34 26.04 -8.97
CA ASN A 189 -31.51 26.86 -9.30
C ASN A 189 -32.36 26.93 -8.03
N VAL A 190 -32.30 28.08 -7.35
CA VAL A 190 -33.27 28.46 -6.32
C VAL A 190 -34.49 29.02 -7.05
N PRO A 191 -35.68 28.41 -6.96
CA PRO A 191 -36.89 29.08 -7.41
C PRO A 191 -37.24 30.19 -6.41
N ARG A 192 -37.30 31.43 -6.91
CA ARG A 192 -37.92 32.54 -6.18
C ARG A 192 -39.42 32.27 -6.13
N LEU A 193 -39.97 32.25 -4.91
CA LEU A 193 -41.35 32.63 -4.62
C LEU A 193 -41.31 34.02 -4.01
#